data_AF-A0A1U7LGS6-F1
#
_entry.id   AF-A0A1U7LGS6-F1
#
_cell.length_a   1.000
_cell.length_b   1.000
_cell.length_c   1.000
_cell.angle_alpha   90.00
_cell.angle_beta   90.00
_cell.angle_gamma   90.00
#
_symmetry.space_group_name_H-M   'P 1'
#
loop_
_entity.id
_entity.type
_entity.pdbx_description
1 polymer ?
#
loop_
_entity_poly.entity_id
_entity_poly.type
_entity_poly.pdbx_seq_one_letter_code
_entity_poly.pdbx_strand_id
1 'polypeptide(L)'
;MPLFYRISATDRLSPGKGWEIEDTIRFARILHKQGIDVLDVSSGGNDRNEFPSVTIDYQISLAARIKKEIPDILVSAVGSITNGKRGNEIIKTGFADVVFIGRAFLQNQSVVGLFAQHLDSEGKIPLQYTISAK
;
A
#
# COMPACT_ATOMS: atom_id res chain seq x y z
N MET A 1 -15.15 11.14 9.81
CA MET A 1 -14.30 11.26 8.60
C MET A 1 -13.06 10.45 8.86
N PRO A 2 -12.65 9.52 7.97
CA PRO A 2 -11.47 8.70 8.20
C PRO A 2 -10.18 9.53 8.24
N LEU A 3 -9.28 9.22 9.16
CA LEU A 3 -7.94 9.82 9.29
C LEU A 3 -6.87 8.80 8.86
N PHE A 4 -6.12 9.18 7.83
CA PHE A 4 -5.04 8.38 7.28
C PHE A 4 -3.71 8.98 7.74
N TYR A 5 -2.76 8.14 8.14
CA TYR A 5 -1.40 8.55 8.46
C TYR A 5 -0.41 7.81 7.56
N ARG A 6 0.31 8.54 6.70
CA ARG A 6 1.35 7.97 5.83
C ARG A 6 2.71 8.01 6.50
N ILE A 7 3.44 6.91 6.45
CA ILE A 7 4.76 6.77 7.08
C ILE A 7 5.78 6.13 6.13
N SER A 8 7.03 6.62 6.20
CA SER A 8 8.19 5.85 5.75
C SER A 8 8.52 4.83 6.83
N ALA A 9 8.14 3.57 6.63
CA ALA A 9 8.22 2.56 7.67
C ALA A 9 9.65 2.13 8.04
N THR A 10 10.63 2.55 7.25
CA THR A 10 12.05 2.49 7.55
C THR A 10 12.79 3.48 6.67
N ASP A 11 13.93 3.98 7.16
CA ASP A 11 14.86 4.83 6.41
C ASP A 11 15.77 4.04 5.47
N ARG A 12 15.74 2.70 5.55
CA ARG A 12 16.57 1.79 4.74
C ARG A 12 18.07 2.03 4.92
N LEU A 13 18.49 2.33 6.14
CA LEU A 13 19.90 2.48 6.51
C LEU A 13 20.41 1.23 7.23
N SER A 14 21.73 1.18 7.48
CA SER A 14 22.32 0.12 8.30
C SER A 14 21.67 0.07 9.69
N PRO A 15 21.60 -1.10 10.34
CA PRO A 15 20.99 -1.24 11.66
C PRO A 15 21.50 -0.21 12.67
N GLY A 16 20.59 0.43 13.39
CA GLY A 16 20.86 1.48 14.38
C GLY A 16 21.24 2.85 13.80
N LYS A 17 21.11 3.07 12.48
CA LYS A 17 21.46 4.34 11.82
C LYS A 17 20.26 5.18 11.36
N GLY A 18 19.03 4.72 11.56
CA GLY A 18 17.83 5.44 11.18
C GLY A 18 16.57 4.79 11.74
N TRP A 19 15.41 5.20 11.23
CA TRP A 19 14.12 4.64 11.57
C TRP A 19 13.99 3.20 11.05
N GLU A 20 13.64 2.28 11.93
CA GLU A 20 13.47 0.87 11.61
C GLU A 20 11.99 0.46 11.66
N ILE A 21 11.69 -0.71 11.11
CA ILE A 21 10.32 -1.23 11.06
C ILE A 21 9.77 -1.52 12.48
N GLU A 22 10.65 -1.87 13.42
CA GLU A 22 10.36 -2.01 14.84
C GLU A 22 9.87 -0.68 15.45
N ASP A 23 10.45 0.45 15.05
CA ASP A 23 10.00 1.78 15.48
C ASP A 23 8.64 2.12 14.89
N THR A 24 8.42 1.79 13.61
CA THR A 24 7.11 1.93 12.97
C THR A 24 6.03 1.14 13.71
N ILE A 25 6.30 -0.11 14.09
CA ILE A 25 5.33 -0.94 14.82
C ILE A 25 5.00 -0.31 16.18
N ARG A 26 6.03 0.16 16.92
CA ARG A 26 5.82 0.86 18.19
C ARG A 26 4.97 2.12 18.02
N PHE A 27 5.30 2.93 17.02
CA PHE A 27 4.61 4.17 16.75
C PHE A 27 3.18 3.95 16.23
N ALA A 28 2.98 2.98 15.35
CA ALA A 28 1.66 2.59 14.85
C ALA A 28 0.71 2.15 15.97
N ARG A 29 1.21 1.46 17.01
CA ARG A 29 0.40 1.14 18.20
C ARG A 29 -0.02 2.39 18.97
N ILE A 30 0.83 3.42 19.02
CA ILE A 30 0.49 4.70 19.64
C ILE A 30 -0.56 5.41 18.80
N LEU A 31 -0.34 5.53 17.49
CA LEU A 31 -1.28 6.17 16.57
C LEU A 31 -2.65 5.49 16.58
N HIS A 32 -2.70 4.15 16.58
CA HIS A 32 -3.96 3.40 16.67
C HIS A 32 -4.73 3.76 17.94
N LYS A 33 -4.06 3.87 19.09
CA LYS A 33 -4.67 4.32 20.35
C LYS A 33 -5.16 5.76 20.30
N GLN A 34 -4.55 6.61 19.46
CA GLN A 34 -5.00 7.99 19.23
C GLN A 34 -6.13 8.08 18.20
N GLY A 35 -6.56 6.95 17.61
CA GLY A 35 -7.72 6.88 16.73
C GLY A 35 -7.45 7.17 15.26
N ILE A 36 -6.24 6.87 14.74
CA ILE A 36 -6.09 6.81 13.28
C ILE A 36 -6.86 5.61 12.72
N ASP A 37 -7.45 5.78 11.53
CA ASP A 37 -8.23 4.72 10.89
C ASP A 37 -7.34 3.85 9.98
N VAL A 38 -6.42 4.47 9.24
CA VAL A 38 -5.56 3.78 8.26
C VAL A 38 -4.11 4.24 8.39
N LEU A 39 -3.19 3.26 8.46
CA LEU A 39 -1.77 3.50 8.32
C LEU A 39 -1.34 3.22 6.87
N ASP A 40 -0.88 4.26 6.17
CA ASP A 40 -0.36 4.15 4.81
C ASP A 40 1.16 3.93 4.80
N VAL A 41 1.57 2.74 4.38
CA VAL A 41 2.94 2.24 4.58
C VAL A 41 3.78 2.42 3.31
N SER A 42 4.74 3.33 3.37
CA SER A 42 5.81 3.51 2.38
C SER A 42 7.18 3.28 3.03
N SER A 43 8.29 3.76 2.44
CA SER A 43 9.63 3.65 3.02
C SER A 43 10.62 4.63 2.37
N GLY A 44 11.67 4.97 3.10
CA GLY A 44 12.82 5.72 2.58
C GLY A 44 12.55 7.20 2.31
N GLY A 45 13.49 7.81 1.57
CA GLY A 45 13.44 9.21 1.14
C GLY A 45 14.04 10.20 2.13
N ASN A 46 14.51 9.73 3.28
CA ASN A 46 15.05 10.57 4.35
C ASN A 46 16.58 10.75 4.28
N ASP A 47 17.31 9.82 3.66
CA ASP A 47 18.77 9.90 3.51
C ASP A 47 19.19 9.41 2.11
N ARG A 48 20.21 10.06 1.53
CA ARG A 48 20.77 9.72 0.21
C ARG A 48 21.58 8.42 0.18
N ASN A 49 22.02 7.94 1.34
CA ASN A 49 22.81 6.72 1.51
C ASN A 49 21.92 5.50 1.80
N GLU A 50 20.60 5.65 1.68
CA GLU A 50 19.65 4.56 1.83
C GLU A 50 19.95 3.41 0.86
N PHE A 51 19.72 2.18 1.29
CA PHE A 51 19.90 1.01 0.44
C PHE A 51 18.86 1.01 -0.69
N PRO A 52 19.27 0.58 -1.91
CA PRO A 52 18.31 0.38 -2.99
C PRO A 52 17.28 -0.68 -2.59
N SER A 53 16.06 -0.52 -3.08
CA SER A 53 15.00 -1.51 -2.86
C SER A 53 15.43 -2.85 -3.45
N VAL A 54 15.52 -3.88 -2.60
CA VAL A 54 16.04 -5.20 -2.99
C VAL A 54 15.02 -5.98 -3.82
N THR A 55 13.72 -5.71 -3.63
CA THR A 55 12.64 -6.38 -4.36
C THR A 55 11.50 -5.41 -4.68
N ILE A 56 10.67 -5.79 -5.66
CA ILE A 56 9.46 -5.04 -6.04
C ILE A 56 8.43 -4.99 -4.90
N ASP A 57 8.43 -6.01 -4.04
CA ASP A 57 7.50 -6.20 -2.94
C ASP A 57 8.00 -5.64 -1.61
N TYR A 58 9.13 -4.94 -1.60
CA TYR A 58 9.78 -4.48 -0.38
C TYR A 58 8.81 -3.75 0.57
N GLN A 59 8.01 -2.80 0.06
CA GLN A 59 7.02 -2.07 0.86
C GLN A 59 5.81 -2.94 1.25
N ILE A 60 5.43 -3.91 0.41
CA ILE A 60 4.34 -4.85 0.72
C ILE A 60 4.75 -5.71 1.92
N SER A 61 6.00 -6.16 1.99
CA SER A 61 6.53 -6.90 3.13
C SER A 61 6.51 -6.07 4.43
N LEU A 62 6.75 -4.75 4.35
CA LEU A 62 6.63 -3.85 5.50
C LEU A 62 5.17 -3.75 5.98
N ALA A 63 4.23 -3.53 5.05
CA ALA A 63 2.80 -3.48 5.35
C ALA A 63 2.31 -4.78 5.99
N ALA A 64 2.68 -5.93 5.40
CA ALA A 64 2.32 -7.26 5.91
C ALA A 64 2.85 -7.49 7.33
N ARG A 65 4.08 -7.05 7.61
CA ARG A 65 4.67 -7.16 8.95
C ARG A 65 3.89 -6.32 9.97
N ILE A 66 3.52 -5.09 9.64
CA ILE A 66 2.74 -4.23 10.53
C ILE A 66 1.34 -4.82 10.76
N LYS A 67 0.67 -5.28 9.71
CA LYS A 67 -0.66 -5.89 9.80
C LYS A 67 -0.67 -7.15 10.68
N LYS A 68 0.40 -7.96 10.59
CA LYS A 68 0.58 -9.13 11.46
C LYS A 68 0.75 -8.75 12.94
N GLU A 69 1.46 -7.67 13.22
CA GLU A 69 1.79 -7.20 14.58
C GLU A 69 0.69 -6.38 15.24
N ILE A 70 -0.22 -5.82 14.42
CA ILE A 70 -1.33 -4.95 14.82
C ILE A 70 -2.53 -5.29 13.93
N PRO A 71 -3.23 -6.42 14.15
CA PRO A 71 -4.30 -6.86 13.26
C PRO A 71 -5.50 -5.90 13.20
N ASP A 72 -5.73 -5.16 14.28
CA ASP A 72 -6.89 -4.28 14.45
C ASP A 72 -6.78 -2.93 13.72
N ILE A 73 -5.58 -2.53 13.28
CA ILE A 73 -5.40 -1.32 12.47
C ILE A 73 -5.57 -1.66 10.99
N LEU A 74 -6.22 -0.78 10.22
CA LEU A 74 -6.21 -0.90 8.76
C LEU A 74 -4.87 -0.43 8.21
N VAL A 75 -4.28 -1.23 7.33
CA VAL A 75 -2.97 -0.99 6.72
C VAL A 75 -3.13 -0.93 5.22
N SER A 76 -2.58 0.10 4.56
CA SER A 76 -2.44 0.09 3.10
C SER A 76 -1.05 -0.34 2.65
N ALA A 77 -1.02 -1.06 1.53
CA ALA A 77 0.20 -1.37 0.80
C ALA A 77 0.33 -0.50 -0.46
N VAL A 78 1.55 -0.07 -0.76
CA VAL A 78 1.89 0.72 -1.95
C VAL A 78 3.20 0.21 -2.55
N GLY A 79 3.45 0.59 -3.80
CA GLY A 79 4.74 0.33 -4.47
C GLY A 79 4.61 -0.70 -5.57
N SER A 80 4.80 -0.24 -6.80
CA SER A 80 4.90 -1.09 -8.00
C SER A 80 3.74 -2.07 -8.23
N ILE A 81 2.56 -1.78 -7.69
CA ILE A 81 1.32 -2.50 -7.98
C ILE A 81 0.77 -1.97 -9.30
N THR A 82 0.90 -2.76 -10.36
CA THR A 82 0.58 -2.34 -11.75
C THR A 82 -0.48 -3.20 -12.43
N ASN A 83 -0.99 -4.24 -11.77
CA ASN A 83 -2.08 -5.05 -12.29
C ASN A 83 -3.08 -5.45 -11.18
N GLY A 84 -4.32 -5.73 -11.59
CA GLY A 84 -5.42 -6.03 -10.67
C GLY A 84 -5.26 -7.35 -9.94
N LYS A 85 -4.68 -8.37 -10.59
CA LYS A 85 -4.39 -9.68 -9.98
C LYS A 85 -3.46 -9.54 -8.78
N ARG A 86 -2.39 -8.75 -8.92
CA ARG A 86 -1.43 -8.49 -7.83
C ARG A 86 -2.08 -7.71 -6.69
N GLY A 87 -2.86 -6.67 -7.00
CA GLY A 87 -3.60 -5.93 -5.98
C GLY A 87 -4.54 -6.85 -5.18
N ASN A 88 -5.29 -7.71 -5.87
CA ASN A 88 -6.20 -8.67 -5.24
C ASN A 88 -5.47 -9.74 -4.41
N GLU A 89 -4.31 -10.22 -4.86
CA GLU A 89 -3.48 -11.17 -4.11
C GLU A 89 -3.02 -10.59 -2.76
N ILE A 90 -2.56 -9.34 -2.74
CA ILE A 90 -2.14 -8.64 -1.51
C ILE A 90 -3.29 -8.60 -0.49
N ILE A 91 -4.49 -8.25 -0.95
CA ILE A 91 -5.69 -8.20 -0.10
C ILE A 91 -6.09 -9.60 0.38
N LYS A 92 -6.21 -10.57 -0.54
CA LYS A 92 -6.64 -11.94 -0.19
C LYS A 92 -5.68 -12.67 0.76
N THR A 93 -4.40 -12.34 0.70
CA THR A 93 -3.38 -12.92 1.59
C THR A 93 -3.36 -12.22 2.96
N GLY A 94 -4.07 -11.10 3.13
CA GLY A 94 -4.07 -10.32 4.37
C GLY A 94 -2.78 -9.51 4.58
N PHE A 95 -2.02 -9.24 3.51
CA PHE A 95 -0.82 -8.40 3.60
C PHE A 95 -1.17 -6.92 3.78
N ALA A 96 -2.36 -6.50 3.36
CA ALA A 96 -2.93 -5.17 3.60
C ALA A 96 -4.45 -5.21 3.46
N ASP A 97 -5.13 -4.20 4.00
CA ASP A 97 -6.58 -4.01 3.88
C ASP A 97 -6.96 -3.18 2.64
N VAL A 98 -6.03 -2.33 2.17
CA VAL A 98 -6.20 -1.50 0.98
C VAL A 98 -4.90 -1.46 0.16
N VAL A 99 -5.01 -1.37 -1.16
CA VAL A 99 -3.85 -1.15 -2.04
C VAL A 99 -3.89 0.25 -2.65
N PHE A 100 -2.76 0.96 -2.58
CA PHE A 100 -2.58 2.27 -3.18
C PHE A 100 -1.81 2.16 -4.49
N ILE A 101 -2.34 2.82 -5.52
CA ILE A 101 -1.81 2.77 -6.88
C ILE A 101 -1.33 4.17 -7.25
N GLY A 102 -0.05 4.29 -7.64
CA GLY A 102 0.56 5.57 -8.04
C GLY A 102 0.75 5.66 -9.55
N ARG A 103 1.97 5.35 -10.02
CA ARG A 103 2.41 5.49 -11.43
C ARG A 103 1.47 4.85 -12.46
N ALA A 104 0.78 3.76 -12.15
CA ALA A 104 -0.16 3.15 -13.09
C ALA A 104 -1.36 4.06 -13.42
N PHE A 105 -1.85 4.87 -12.47
CA PHE A 105 -2.87 5.90 -12.74
C PHE A 105 -2.36 7.01 -13.66
N LEU A 106 -1.08 7.36 -13.57
CA LEU A 106 -0.47 8.36 -14.44
C LEU A 106 -0.32 7.86 -15.88
N GLN A 107 -0.11 6.55 -16.06
CA GLN A 107 -0.01 5.91 -17.37
C GLN A 107 -1.38 5.63 -18.00
N ASN A 108 -2.38 5.29 -17.18
CA ASN A 108 -3.73 4.99 -17.63
C ASN A 108 -4.75 5.50 -16.61
N GLN A 109 -5.52 6.53 -16.99
CA GLN A 109 -6.55 7.10 -16.12
C GLN A 109 -7.71 6.12 -15.84
N SER A 110 -7.93 5.15 -16.72
CA SER A 110 -8.94 4.08 -16.60
C SER A 110 -8.40 2.84 -15.89
N VAL A 111 -7.29 2.94 -15.14
CA VAL A 111 -6.62 1.79 -14.50
C VAL A 111 -7.54 0.95 -13.61
N VAL A 112 -8.55 1.56 -12.97
CA VAL A 112 -9.53 0.82 -12.14
C VAL A 112 -10.35 -0.14 -13.00
N GLY A 113 -10.82 0.31 -14.17
CA GLY A 113 -11.55 -0.53 -15.12
C GLY A 113 -10.65 -1.63 -15.70
N LEU A 114 -9.39 -1.29 -16.04
CA LEU A 114 -8.40 -2.27 -16.46
C LEU A 114 -8.13 -3.33 -15.37
N PHE A 115 -8.05 -2.93 -14.11
CA PHE A 115 -7.84 -3.85 -12.99
C PHE A 115 -9.06 -4.75 -12.76
N ALA A 116 -10.26 -4.23 -12.95
CA ALA A 116 -11.49 -5.03 -12.92
C ALA A 116 -11.47 -6.10 -14.04
N GLN A 117 -11.09 -5.73 -15.27
CA GLN A 117 -10.92 -6.67 -16.38
C GLN A 117 -9.88 -7.75 -16.08
N HIS A 118 -8.74 -7.40 -15.45
CA HIS A 118 -7.75 -8.39 -15.01
C HIS A 118 -8.29 -9.43 -14.03
N LEU A 119 -9.39 -9.12 -13.34
CA LEU A 119 -10.03 -9.95 -12.33
C LEU A 119 -11.35 -10.57 -12.83
N ASP A 120 -11.64 -10.46 -14.13
CA ASP A 120 -12.91 -10.89 -14.72
C ASP A 120 -14.13 -10.29 -14.00
N SER A 121 -13.99 -9.04 -13.54
CA SER A 121 -15.01 -8.27 -12.83
C SER A 121 -15.51 -7.13 -13.71
N GLU A 122 -16.82 -6.94 -13.76
CA GLU A 122 -17.45 -5.87 -14.56
C GLU A 122 -17.18 -4.47 -13.99
N GLY A 123 -16.85 -4.38 -12.69
CA GLY A 123 -16.67 -3.10 -11.99
C GLY A 123 -17.91 -2.19 -12.05
N LYS A 124 -17.78 -0.95 -11.57
CA LYS A 124 -18.76 0.11 -11.83
C LYS A 124 -18.14 1.11 -12.79
N ILE A 125 -18.68 1.20 -14.00
CA ILE A 125 -18.26 2.19 -15.00
C ILE A 125 -19.31 3.31 -15.11
N PRO A 126 -18.91 4.54 -15.47
CA PRO A 126 -19.85 5.60 -15.81
C PRO A 126 -20.81 5.16 -16.91
N LEU A 127 -22.08 5.58 -16.81
CA LEU A 127 -23.13 5.23 -17.77
C LEU A 127 -22.74 5.57 -19.22
N GLN A 128 -21.99 6.63 -19.42
CA GLN A 128 -21.53 7.09 -20.73
C GLN A 128 -20.61 6.08 -21.44
N TYR A 129 -19.97 5.17 -20.70
CA TYR A 129 -19.05 4.16 -21.23
C TYR A 129 -19.68 2.78 -21.43
N THR A 130 -20.97 2.59 -21.10
CA THR A 130 -21.62 1.28 -21.20
C THR A 130 -21.96 0.88 -22.65
N ILE A 131 -22.03 1.83 -23.58
CA ILE A 131 -22.39 1.57 -24.99
C ILE A 131 -21.21 1.01 -25.79
N SER A 132 -19.97 1.37 -25.40
CA SER A 132 -18.74 0.88 -26.03
C SER A 132 -18.24 -0.45 -25.47
N ALA A 133 -18.90 -0.99 -24.44
CA ALA A 133 -18.51 -2.22 -23.74
C ALA A 133 -19.27 -3.48 -24.20
N LYS A 134 -19.79 -3.48 -25.45
CA LYS A 134 -20.33 -4.68 -26.11
C LYS A 134 -19.31 -5.32 -27.03
#